data_AF-A0A935R0P4-F1
#
_entry.id   AF-A0A935R0P4-F1
#
_cell.length_a   1.000
_cell.length_b   1.000
_cell.length_c   1.000
_cell.angle_alpha   90.00
_cell.angle_beta   90.00
_cell.angle_gamma   90.00
#
_symmetry.space_group_name_H-M   'P 1'
#
loop_
_entity.id
_entity.type
_entity.pdbx_description
1 polymer ?
#
loop_
_entity_poly.entity_id
_entity_poly.type
_entity_poly.pdbx_seq_one_letter_code
_entity_poly.pdbx_strand_id
1 'polypeptide(L)'
;MFEDSLWYVSRKGTHGDPAKDTQPNDIRSTPPAQTRLSGVGLVDPSPVRFRDALLLFVTDGHNQVSLFSGDPLQKVQTFNNVSVPFGFVHNDVLYLVAQRPINGRRQPVMASSSDGVQFTEFTPLLRPDQARTCTSPVIGPLNGGWILLCVDEGVEGVAAEGQPPR
;
A
#
# COMPACT_ATOMS: atom_id res chain seq x y z
N MET A 1 2.90 16.91 -4.77
CA MET A 1 4.28 17.06 -5.26
C MET A 1 5.04 15.85 -4.76
N PHE A 2 5.53 14.98 -5.67
CA PHE A 2 6.40 13.88 -5.29
C PHE A 2 7.69 14.50 -4.72
N GLU A 3 8.19 14.03 -3.60
CA GLU A 3 9.60 14.30 -3.30
C GLU A 3 10.41 13.74 -4.46
N ASP A 4 11.43 14.45 -4.93
CA ASP A 4 12.41 13.94 -5.89
C ASP A 4 13.27 12.84 -5.25
N SER A 5 12.65 11.90 -4.54
CA SER A 5 13.24 10.83 -3.79
C SER A 5 12.52 9.51 -4.11
N LEU A 6 13.30 8.51 -4.52
CA LEU A 6 12.90 7.12 -4.61
C LEU A 6 12.81 6.54 -3.20
N TRP A 7 11.68 5.96 -2.86
CA TRP A 7 11.48 5.20 -1.62
C TRP A 7 11.44 3.71 -1.90
N TYR A 8 12.18 2.93 -1.12
CA TYR A 8 12.35 1.52 -1.39
C TYR A 8 12.70 0.73 -0.12
N VAL A 9 12.38 -0.56 -0.15
CA VAL A 9 12.81 -1.53 0.86
C VAL A 9 14.21 -2.00 0.51
N SER A 10 15.12 -1.96 1.46
CA SER A 10 16.48 -2.47 1.35
C SER A 10 16.67 -3.63 2.33
N ARG A 11 17.23 -4.72 1.82
CA ARG A 11 17.39 -5.98 2.56
C ARG A 11 18.84 -6.44 2.56
N LYS A 12 19.24 -7.18 3.60
CA LYS A 12 20.58 -7.76 3.71
C LYS A 12 20.54 -9.25 3.43
N GLY A 13 21.11 -9.68 2.30
CA GLY A 13 21.49 -11.08 2.06
C GLY A 13 20.35 -12.09 1.83
N THR A 14 19.08 -11.66 1.76
CA THR A 14 17.93 -12.53 1.51
C THR A 14 17.36 -12.34 0.10
N HIS A 15 16.96 -13.47 -0.52
CA HIS A 15 16.19 -13.52 -1.77
C HIS A 15 14.77 -14.05 -1.45
N GLY A 16 13.75 -13.55 -2.14
CA GLY A 16 12.34 -13.93 -1.91
C GLY A 16 11.46 -12.73 -1.53
N ASP A 17 10.24 -13.00 -1.04
CA ASP A 17 9.26 -12.00 -0.62
C ASP A 17 9.71 -11.26 0.66
N PRO A 18 10.00 -9.94 0.59
CA PRO A 18 10.44 -9.13 1.73
C PRO A 18 9.53 -9.20 2.95
N ALA A 19 8.24 -9.47 2.75
CA ALA A 19 7.28 -9.47 3.85
C ALA A 19 7.50 -10.66 4.80
N LYS A 20 8.13 -11.73 4.30
CA LYS A 20 8.39 -12.98 5.05
C LYS A 20 9.72 -12.98 5.80
N ASP A 21 10.50 -11.91 5.66
CA ASP A 21 11.82 -11.84 6.26
C ASP A 21 11.70 -11.79 7.80
N THR A 22 12.46 -12.64 8.48
CA THR A 22 12.58 -12.65 9.95
C THR A 22 13.63 -11.67 10.45
N GLN A 23 14.44 -11.14 9.53
CA GLN A 23 15.42 -10.08 9.78
C GLN A 23 14.80 -8.71 9.52
N PRO A 24 15.32 -7.64 10.14
CA PRO A 24 14.86 -6.28 9.86
C PRO A 24 15.08 -5.88 8.40
N ASN A 25 14.06 -5.26 7.82
CA ASN A 25 14.13 -4.54 6.55
C ASN A 25 14.33 -3.05 6.84
N ASP A 26 15.07 -2.38 5.96
CA ASP A 26 15.24 -0.92 6.00
C ASP A 26 14.33 -0.27 4.96
N ILE A 27 13.51 0.68 5.39
CA ILE A 27 12.85 1.63 4.47
C ILE A 27 13.83 2.78 4.22
N ARG A 28 14.18 2.99 2.95
CA ARG A 28 15.17 3.98 2.52
C ARG A 28 14.58 4.97 1.51
N SER A 29 15.13 6.19 1.50
CA SER A 29 14.85 7.21 0.50
C SER A 29 16.14 7.62 -0.23
N THR A 30 16.09 8.03 -1.50
CA THR A 30 17.24 8.63 -2.23
C THR A 30 16.79 9.49 -3.42
N PRO A 31 17.39 10.66 -3.72
CA PRO A 31 18.42 11.41 -2.98
C PRO A 31 17.88 12.31 -1.83
N PRO A 32 18.71 12.59 -0.79
CA PRO A 32 19.93 11.88 -0.43
C PRO A 32 19.63 10.49 0.12
N ALA A 33 20.57 9.56 -0.04
CA ALA A 33 20.42 8.19 0.46
C ALA A 33 20.35 8.19 2.00
N GLN A 34 19.20 7.81 2.56
CA GLN A 34 18.98 7.79 4.01
C GLN A 34 18.13 6.57 4.39
N THR A 35 18.47 5.92 5.50
CA THR A 35 17.56 4.98 6.17
C THR A 35 16.57 5.77 7.00
N ARG A 36 15.28 5.58 6.71
CA ARG A 36 14.16 6.35 7.29
C ARG A 36 13.49 5.58 8.42
N LEU A 37 13.36 4.26 8.27
CA LEU A 37 12.84 3.32 9.26
C LEU A 37 13.57 1.98 9.13
N SER A 38 13.67 1.24 10.23
CA SER A 38 14.16 -0.14 10.26
C SER A 38 13.24 -0.98 11.14
N GLY A 39 12.87 -2.17 10.69
CA GLY A 39 11.98 -3.06 11.43
C GLY A 39 11.73 -4.38 10.70
N VAL A 40 11.33 -5.41 11.46
CA VAL A 40 10.98 -6.72 10.90
C VAL A 40 9.67 -6.62 10.13
N GLY A 41 9.60 -7.22 8.94
CA GLY A 41 8.37 -7.29 8.15
C GLY A 41 7.92 -5.97 7.52
N LEU A 42 8.74 -4.91 7.56
CA LEU A 42 8.45 -3.63 6.92
C LEU A 42 8.63 -3.73 5.41
N VAL A 43 7.57 -3.45 4.65
CA VAL A 43 7.57 -3.49 3.18
C VAL A 43 6.63 -2.44 2.57
N ASP A 44 6.68 -2.29 1.24
CA ASP A 44 5.78 -1.44 0.46
C ASP A 44 5.69 0.02 0.96
N PRO A 45 6.80 0.78 1.02
CA PRO A 45 6.75 2.16 1.44
C PRO A 45 5.96 3.03 0.46
N SER A 46 4.98 3.76 0.98
CA SER A 46 4.19 4.73 0.24
C SER A 46 4.25 6.10 0.93
N PRO A 47 5.24 6.93 0.56
CA PRO A 47 5.36 8.28 1.07
C PRO A 47 4.32 9.20 0.40
N VAL A 48 3.77 10.13 1.16
CA VAL A 48 2.90 11.18 0.63
C VAL A 48 3.06 12.45 1.45
N ARG A 49 3.17 13.59 0.77
CA ARG A 49 3.07 14.90 1.42
C ARG A 49 1.62 15.31 1.51
N PHE A 50 1.15 15.53 2.73
CA PHE A 50 -0.18 16.06 3.00
C PHE A 50 -0.03 17.29 3.86
N ARG A 51 -0.38 18.46 3.29
CA ARG A 51 -0.04 19.77 3.85
C ARG A 51 1.48 19.86 4.04
N ASP A 52 1.95 20.35 5.19
CA ASP A 52 3.37 20.51 5.49
C ASP A 52 4.02 19.26 6.12
N ALA A 53 3.29 18.14 6.21
CA ALA A 53 3.79 16.90 6.79
C ALA A 53 4.16 15.86 5.74
N LEU A 54 5.29 15.19 5.95
CA LEU A 54 5.61 13.92 5.31
C LEU A 54 4.90 12.81 6.08
N LEU A 55 4.01 12.10 5.40
CA LEU A 55 3.37 10.90 5.89
C LEU A 55 3.96 9.71 5.15
N LEU A 56 4.16 8.60 5.86
CA LEU A 56 4.66 7.38 5.28
C LEU A 56 3.76 6.21 5.69
N PHE A 57 3.11 5.60 4.71
CA PHE A 57 2.40 4.34 4.90
C PHE A 57 3.33 3.18 4.55
N VAL A 58 3.36 2.16 5.40
CA VAL A 58 4.21 0.98 5.24
C VAL A 58 3.41 -0.25 5.62
N THR A 59 3.48 -1.32 4.83
CA THR A 59 2.99 -2.64 5.27
C THR A 59 3.90 -3.11 6.41
N ASP A 60 3.34 -3.41 7.58
CA ASP A 60 4.08 -3.78 8.80
C ASP A 60 3.66 -5.17 9.28
N GLY A 61 4.17 -6.23 8.66
CA GLY A 61 3.62 -7.57 8.85
C GLY A 61 2.39 -7.81 7.98
N HIS A 62 2.24 -9.06 7.52
CA HIS A 62 1.53 -9.47 6.30
C HIS A 62 0.09 -8.97 6.04
N ASN A 63 -0.59 -8.30 6.98
CA ASN A 63 -1.96 -7.79 6.82
C ASN A 63 -2.25 -6.50 7.62
N GLN A 64 -1.25 -5.64 7.83
CA GLN A 64 -1.50 -4.32 8.40
C GLN A 64 -0.67 -3.25 7.69
N VAL A 65 -1.20 -2.04 7.67
CA VAL A 65 -0.49 -0.83 7.23
C VAL A 65 -0.28 0.06 8.45
N SER A 66 0.94 0.53 8.68
CA SER A 66 1.24 1.54 9.68
C SER A 66 1.49 2.89 9.01
N LEU A 67 0.91 3.94 9.58
CA LEU A 67 1.18 5.35 9.25
C LEU A 67 2.28 5.87 10.17
N PHE A 68 3.31 6.45 9.57
CA PHE A 68 4.39 7.16 10.24
C PHE A 68 4.39 8.64 9.85
N SER A 69 4.78 9.51 10.79
CA SER A 69 4.91 10.94 10.56
C SER A 69 6.03 11.53 11.42
N GLY A 70 6.50 12.72 11.06
CA GLY A 70 7.56 13.45 11.76
C GLY A 70 8.97 13.19 11.23
N ASP A 71 9.95 13.86 11.86
CA ASP A 71 11.38 13.65 11.63
C ASP A 71 12.11 13.67 12.99
N PRO A 72 12.53 12.52 13.55
CA PRO A 72 12.45 11.18 12.96
C PRO A 72 11.01 10.66 12.84
N LEU A 73 10.79 9.75 11.89
CA LEU A 73 9.48 9.12 11.68
C LEU A 73 9.06 8.29 12.89
N GLN A 74 7.86 8.55 13.38
CA GLN A 74 7.23 7.80 14.47
C GLN A 74 5.90 7.22 14.02
N LYS A 75 5.57 6.01 14.49
CA LYS A 75 4.30 5.36 14.19
C LYS A 75 3.17 6.13 14.87
N VAL A 76 2.18 6.53 14.08
CA VAL A 76 1.01 7.31 14.54
C VAL A 76 -0.24 6.45 14.61
N GLN A 77 -0.42 5.56 13.64
CA GLN A 77 -1.65 4.78 13.51
C GLN A 77 -1.36 3.45 12.82
N THR A 78 -2.18 2.45 13.13
CA THR A 78 -2.19 1.14 12.45
C THR A 78 -3.56 0.88 11.86
N PHE A 79 -3.58 0.44 10.62
CA PHE A 79 -4.76 -0.04 9.90
C PHE A 79 -4.67 -1.56 9.79
N ASN A 80 -5.64 -2.25 10.36
CA ASN A 80 -5.67 -3.71 10.38
C ASN A 80 -6.37 -4.27 9.13
N ASN A 81 -6.00 -5.49 8.76
CA ASN A 81 -6.59 -6.24 7.65
C ASN A 81 -6.46 -5.53 6.29
N VAL A 82 -5.36 -4.79 6.10
CA VAL A 82 -4.99 -4.13 4.86
C VAL A 82 -3.49 -4.25 4.64
N SER A 83 -3.04 -4.26 3.38
CA SER A 83 -1.61 -4.27 3.03
C SER A 83 -1.37 -3.54 1.71
N VAL A 84 -0.10 -3.36 1.34
CA VAL A 84 0.35 -2.74 0.09
C VAL A 84 -0.28 -1.35 -0.15
N PRO A 85 0.10 -0.36 0.69
CA PRO A 85 -0.52 0.95 0.66
C PRO A 85 -0.10 1.76 -0.57
N PHE A 86 -1.02 2.61 -1.02
CA PHE A 86 -0.78 3.70 -1.95
C PHE A 86 -1.49 4.96 -1.45
N GLY A 87 -0.71 5.88 -0.88
CA GLY A 87 -1.18 7.18 -0.41
C GLY A 87 -1.10 8.24 -1.51
N PHE A 88 -2.16 9.06 -1.66
CA PHE A 88 -2.15 10.21 -2.57
C PHE A 88 -3.04 11.34 -2.05
N VAL A 89 -2.86 12.55 -2.60
CA VAL A 89 -3.68 13.72 -2.27
C VAL A 89 -4.46 14.15 -3.49
N HIS A 90 -5.74 14.43 -3.31
CA HIS A 90 -6.61 15.00 -4.33
C HIS A 90 -7.61 15.96 -3.69
N ASN A 91 -7.70 17.18 -4.23
CA ASN A 91 -8.57 18.25 -3.71
C ASN A 91 -8.45 18.44 -2.19
N ASP A 92 -7.21 18.54 -1.69
CA ASP A 92 -6.88 18.73 -0.26
C ASP A 92 -7.37 17.62 0.68
N VAL A 93 -7.71 16.45 0.13
CA VAL A 93 -8.04 15.24 0.89
C VAL A 93 -6.93 14.21 0.67
N LEU A 94 -6.50 13.60 1.77
CA LEU A 94 -5.58 12.47 1.77
C LEU A 94 -6.38 11.19 1.55
N TYR A 95 -5.97 10.40 0.57
CA TYR A 95 -6.53 9.09 0.30
C TYR A 95 -5.47 8.02 0.55
N LEU A 96 -5.92 6.91 1.12
CA LEU A 96 -5.14 5.69 1.27
C LEU A 96 -5.86 4.57 0.52
N VAL A 97 -5.26 4.12 -0.56
CA VAL A 97 -5.64 2.87 -1.24
C VAL A 97 -4.79 1.75 -0.67
N ALA A 98 -5.40 0.59 -0.46
CA ALA A 98 -4.70 -0.61 -0.01
C ALA A 98 -5.40 -1.84 -0.58
N GLN A 99 -4.84 -3.02 -0.38
CA GLN A 99 -5.55 -4.28 -0.62
C GLN A 99 -6.05 -4.89 0.69
N ARG A 100 -7.16 -5.62 0.63
CA ARG A 100 -7.76 -6.36 1.74
C ARG A 100 -8.25 -7.73 1.28
N PRO A 101 -8.13 -8.81 2.09
CA PRO A 101 -8.82 -10.06 1.84
C PRO A 101 -10.33 -9.90 2.04
N ILE A 102 -11.10 -10.05 0.95
CA ILE A 102 -12.56 -10.03 0.93
C ILE A 102 -13.03 -11.27 0.16
N ASN A 103 -13.81 -12.15 0.80
CA ASN A 103 -14.31 -13.39 0.21
C ASN A 103 -13.20 -14.26 -0.44
N GLY A 104 -12.07 -14.40 0.24
CA GLY A 104 -10.92 -15.18 -0.24
C GLY A 104 -10.14 -14.53 -1.38
N ARG A 105 -10.44 -13.28 -1.75
CA ARG A 105 -9.77 -12.53 -2.82
C ARG A 105 -9.10 -11.28 -2.28
N ARG A 106 -7.93 -10.91 -2.81
CA ARG A 106 -7.31 -9.62 -2.52
C ARG A 106 -7.99 -8.55 -3.37
N GLN A 107 -8.66 -7.61 -2.71
CA GLN A 107 -9.48 -6.58 -3.35
C GLN A 107 -8.98 -5.19 -2.93
N PRO A 108 -9.07 -4.19 -3.82
CA PRO A 108 -8.61 -2.85 -3.55
C PRO A 108 -9.67 -2.12 -2.72
N VAL A 109 -9.24 -1.48 -1.64
CA VAL A 109 -10.07 -0.70 -0.74
C VAL A 109 -9.49 0.69 -0.59
N MET A 110 -10.33 1.67 -0.24
CA MET A 110 -9.92 3.05 -0.05
C MET A 110 -10.50 3.62 1.24
N ALA A 111 -9.67 4.39 1.93
CA ALA A 111 -10.05 5.27 3.02
C ALA A 111 -9.60 6.70 2.69
N SER A 112 -10.22 7.69 3.32
CA SER A 112 -9.89 9.11 3.11
C SER A 112 -9.79 9.84 4.44
N SER A 113 -9.00 10.92 4.47
CA SER A 113 -8.80 11.77 5.63
C SER A 113 -8.69 13.23 5.19
N SER A 114 -9.48 14.09 5.82
CA SER A 114 -9.42 15.54 5.59
C SER A 114 -8.39 16.23 6.48
N ASP A 115 -7.92 15.59 7.56
CA ASP A 115 -7.02 16.18 8.57
C ASP A 115 -5.67 15.45 8.68
N GLY A 116 -5.51 14.30 8.02
CA GLY A 116 -4.31 13.46 8.04
C GLY A 116 -4.22 12.57 9.28
N VAL A 117 -5.25 12.54 10.13
CA VAL A 117 -5.28 11.81 11.40
C VAL A 117 -6.47 10.88 11.48
N GLN A 118 -7.67 11.38 11.15
CA GLN A 118 -8.89 10.59 11.15
C GLN A 118 -9.19 10.11 9.73
N PHE A 119 -9.25 8.80 9.58
CA PHE A 119 -9.61 8.15 8.31
C PHE A 119 -11.03 7.62 8.37
N THR A 120 -11.72 7.71 7.24
CA THR A 120 -12.97 6.98 7.03
C THR A 120 -12.74 5.48 7.05
N GLU A 121 -13.82 4.72 7.21
CA GLU A 121 -13.78 3.27 7.01
C GLU A 121 -13.34 2.91 5.58
N PHE A 122 -12.65 1.78 5.45
CA PHE A 122 -12.22 1.26 4.16
C PHE A 122 -13.42 0.75 3.35
N THR A 123 -13.59 1.31 2.16
CA THR A 123 -14.64 0.90 1.21
C THR A 123 -14.02 0.20 0.00
N PRO A 124 -14.56 -0.93 -0.47
CA PRO A 124 -14.11 -1.58 -1.71
C PRO A 124 -14.24 -0.66 -2.92
N LEU A 125 -13.22 -0.63 -3.78
CA LEU A 125 -13.24 0.14 -5.04
C LEU A 125 -13.81 -0.64 -6.21
N LEU A 126 -13.78 -1.97 -6.11
CA LEU A 126 -14.32 -2.87 -7.11
C LEU A 126 -15.45 -3.68 -6.50
N ARG A 127 -16.46 -3.95 -7.31
CA ARG A 127 -17.46 -4.98 -7.00
C ARG A 127 -16.82 -6.36 -7.17
N PRO A 128 -17.27 -7.38 -6.42
CA PRO A 128 -16.68 -8.73 -6.47
C PRO A 128 -16.70 -9.41 -7.85
N ASP A 129 -17.58 -8.97 -8.75
CA ASP A 129 -17.74 -9.48 -10.12
C ASP A 129 -16.79 -8.83 -11.14
N GLN A 130 -16.19 -7.68 -10.80
CA GLN A 130 -15.37 -6.90 -11.75
C GLN A 130 -13.94 -7.41 -11.91
N ALA A 131 -13.37 -8.01 -10.87
CA ALA A 131 -12.01 -8.56 -10.91
C ALA A 131 -11.85 -9.76 -9.97
N ARG A 132 -11.06 -10.75 -10.39
CA ARG A 132 -10.73 -11.92 -9.57
C ARG A 132 -9.83 -11.51 -8.41
N THR A 133 -8.73 -10.83 -8.70
CA THR A 133 -7.85 -10.19 -7.72
C THR A 133 -7.35 -8.85 -8.24
N CYS A 134 -6.90 -7.99 -7.34
CA CYS A 134 -6.28 -6.72 -7.68
C CYS A 134 -5.32 -6.37 -6.55
N THR A 135 -4.09 -6.86 -6.67
CA THR A 135 -2.99 -6.63 -5.70
C THR A 135 -2.14 -5.44 -6.11
N SER A 136 -1.42 -4.86 -5.14
CA SER A 136 -0.60 -3.66 -5.37
C SER A 136 -1.34 -2.51 -6.07
N PRO A 137 -2.51 -2.08 -5.54
CA PRO A 137 -3.34 -1.11 -6.21
C PRO A 137 -2.72 0.30 -6.22
N VAL A 138 -2.69 0.93 -7.38
CA VAL A 138 -2.29 2.32 -7.59
C VAL A 138 -3.41 3.02 -8.36
N ILE A 139 -3.79 4.22 -7.93
CA ILE A 139 -4.86 4.99 -8.58
C ILE A 139 -4.35 6.36 -9.01
N GLY A 140 -4.85 6.86 -10.14
CA GLY A 140 -4.50 8.20 -10.61
C GLY A 140 -5.55 8.79 -11.54
N PRO A 141 -5.50 10.11 -11.78
CA PRO A 141 -6.40 10.75 -12.73
C PRO A 141 -6.03 10.37 -14.17
N LEU A 142 -7.04 10.12 -15.02
CA LEU A 142 -6.88 9.91 -16.46
C LEU A 142 -8.11 10.45 -17.20
N ASN A 143 -7.91 11.42 -18.09
CA ASN A 143 -8.95 11.98 -18.98
C ASN A 143 -10.26 12.39 -18.27
N GLY A 144 -10.16 13.06 -17.12
CA GLY A 144 -11.33 13.49 -16.34
C GLY A 144 -12.00 12.38 -15.52
N GLY A 145 -11.46 11.16 -15.57
CA GLY A 145 -11.82 10.06 -14.69
C GLY A 145 -10.65 9.59 -13.83
N TRP A 146 -10.80 8.39 -13.27
CA TRP A 146 -9.80 7.70 -12.49
C TRP A 146 -9.40 6.40 -13.19
N ILE A 147 -8.12 6.08 -13.16
CA ILE A 147 -7.59 4.78 -13.53
C ILE A 147 -7.08 4.07 -12.28
N LEU A 148 -7.49 2.82 -12.10
CA LEU A 148 -6.92 1.89 -11.12
C LEU A 148 -6.02 0.91 -11.87
N LEU A 149 -4.77 0.84 -11.45
CA LEU A 149 -3.78 -0.13 -11.91
C LEU A 149 -3.51 -1.10 -10.77
N CYS A 150 -3.48 -2.39 -11.08
CA CYS A 150 -3.14 -3.42 -10.12
C CYS A 150 -2.66 -4.68 -10.82
N VAL A 151 -2.12 -5.61 -10.05
CA VAL A 151 -1.70 -6.92 -10.50
C VAL A 151 -2.86 -7.91 -10.27
N ASP A 152 -3.30 -8.57 -11.34
CA ASP A 152 -4.19 -9.71 -11.23
C ASP A 152 -3.34 -10.97 -11.06
N GLU A 153 -3.16 -11.40 -9.82
CA GLU A 153 -2.47 -12.64 -9.48
C GLU A 153 -3.42 -13.82 -9.74
N GLY A 154 -3.54 -14.20 -11.00
CA GLY A 154 -4.21 -15.44 -11.39
C GLY A 154 -3.47 -16.62 -10.78
N VAL A 155 -4.09 -17.32 -9.82
CA VAL A 155 -3.61 -18.64 -9.41
C VAL A 155 -3.91 -19.61 -10.56
N GLU A 156 -2.89 -20.03 -11.30
CA GLU A 156 -2.96 -21.27 -12.06
C GLU A 156 -3.24 -22.42 -11.08
N GLY A 157 -4.39 -23.08 -11.23
CA GLY A 157 -4.69 -24.31 -10.48
C GLY A 157 -5.92 -24.28 -9.57
N VAL A 158 -6.63 -23.16 -9.43
CA VAL A 158 -8.00 -23.20 -8.88
C VAL A 158 -8.95 -22.96 -10.04
N ALA A 159 -9.38 -24.06 -10.66
CA ALA A 159 -10.55 -24.03 -11.52
C ALA A 159 -11.67 -23.35 -10.73
N ALA A 160 -12.21 -22.25 -11.26
CA ALA A 160 -13.56 -21.89 -10.90
C ALA A 160 -14.42 -23.12 -11.24
N GLU A 161 -15.19 -23.64 -10.28
CA GLU A 161 -16.18 -24.67 -10.58
C GLU A 161 -16.96 -24.24 -11.83
N GLY A 162 -16.80 -24.99 -12.93
CA GLY A 162 -17.52 -24.78 -14.17
C GLY A 162 -16.79 -24.10 -15.33
N GLN A 163 -15.49 -23.83 -15.30
CA GLN A 163 -14.76 -23.37 -16.50
C GLN A 163 -13.84 -24.45 -17.10
N PRO A 164 -13.92 -24.71 -18.42
CA PRO A 164 -13.02 -25.66 -19.07
C PRO A 164 -11.58 -25.11 -19.09
N PRO A 165 -10.57 -26.00 -18.97
CA PRO A 165 -9.17 -25.61 -19.00
C PRO A 165 -8.81 -24.98 -20.36
N ARG A 166 -7.95 -23.96 -20.33
CA ARG A 166 -7.27 -23.44 -21.53
C ARG A 166 -6.03 -24.26 -21.83
#